data_AF-A0A1V5YB07-F1
#
_entry.id   AF-A0A1V5YB07-F1
#
_cell.length_a   1.000
_cell.length_b   1.000
_cell.length_c   1.000
_cell.angle_alpha   90.00
_cell.angle_beta   90.00
_cell.angle_gamma   90.00
#
_symmetry.space_group_name_H-M   'P 1'
#
loop_
_entity.id
_entity.type
_entity.pdbx_description
1 polymer ?
#
loop_
_entity_poly.entity_id
_entity_poly.type
_entity_poly.pdbx_seq_one_letter_code
_entity_poly.pdbx_strand_id
1 'polypeptide(L)'
;MTVKTGAAWSGVIVCLDSTGALSTPSVGPVGALYVDGTVNAASVTVTGSNPYKWTVTLPSLTAGQRVSMYITATIATIATAAVVAEESADTVLVSDVKTDTAAILADTGTDGVVVADFTTAAKALIEAEVDDSLGSGTGTSLTAIPWNAAWDAEVQSECTDALNAYDPPTDTEMDAGFDALPTAAENADAVWDELISGHTTTGSMADELSDVDEDVWGYTTRTLTASAAATTSTVSGSSITATRGDTLTASLTALGNISSRSKLWFTVKEETEDADSASIVQIEETLGLLYINGAAAGTAANGSITVTDATTGALTITLKPAETDDLAVGQYKYDIQQLTSGGVVTTLTSGIFEVVADITKAVA
;
A
#
# COMPACT_ATOMS: atom_id res chain seq x y z
N MET A 1 5.37 -102.12 26.86
CA MET A 1 5.10 -101.65 28.23
C MET A 1 6.41 -101.76 29.01
N THR A 2 7.05 -100.66 29.41
CA THR A 2 8.40 -100.77 30.01
C THR A 2 8.36 -101.42 31.38
N VAL A 3 9.36 -102.27 31.66
CA VAL A 3 9.56 -102.92 32.95
C VAL A 3 10.63 -102.18 33.77
N LYS A 4 10.60 -102.31 35.11
CA LYS A 4 11.46 -101.55 36.02
C LYS A 4 12.10 -102.45 37.07
N THR A 5 13.31 -102.09 37.49
CA THR A 5 14.02 -102.72 38.61
C THR A 5 13.11 -102.82 39.84
N GLY A 6 13.01 -104.03 40.41
CA GLY A 6 12.24 -104.30 41.63
C GLY A 6 10.72 -104.28 41.45
N ALA A 7 10.19 -103.94 40.28
CA ALA A 7 8.75 -103.95 40.04
C ALA A 7 8.24 -105.40 39.88
N ALA A 8 7.01 -105.65 40.34
CA ALA A 8 6.33 -106.90 40.08
C ALA A 8 5.84 -106.91 38.62
N TRP A 9 6.32 -107.85 37.82
CA TRP A 9 5.86 -108.10 36.47
C TRP A 9 5.00 -109.35 36.46
N SER A 10 3.87 -109.29 35.76
CA SER A 10 2.88 -110.38 35.77
C SER A 10 2.16 -110.49 34.44
N GLY A 11 1.68 -111.69 34.15
CA GLY A 11 0.91 -111.98 32.96
C GLY A 11 0.16 -113.30 33.07
N VAL A 12 -0.40 -113.73 31.94
CA VAL A 12 -1.23 -114.95 31.84
C VAL A 12 -0.58 -115.91 30.85
N ILE A 13 -0.69 -117.22 31.11
CA ILE A 13 -0.25 -118.29 30.23
C ILE A 13 -1.44 -119.20 29.96
N VAL A 14 -1.62 -119.56 28.69
CA VAL A 14 -2.61 -120.54 28.26
C VAL A 14 -1.88 -121.78 27.77
N CYS A 15 -2.25 -122.95 28.27
CA CYS A 15 -1.74 -124.22 27.77
C CYS A 15 -2.77 -124.87 26.85
N LEU A 16 -2.41 -125.15 25.60
CA LEU A 16 -3.31 -125.76 24.63
C LEU A 16 -2.79 -127.13 24.20
N ASP A 17 -3.70 -128.06 23.91
CA ASP A 17 -3.33 -129.30 23.22
C ASP A 17 -3.18 -129.09 21.70
N SER A 18 -2.87 -130.17 20.97
CA SER A 18 -2.69 -130.12 19.52
C SER A 18 -3.96 -129.77 18.73
N THR A 19 -5.13 -129.79 19.37
CA THR A 19 -6.41 -129.37 18.78
C THR A 19 -6.73 -127.90 19.06
N GLY A 20 -5.93 -127.23 19.90
CA GLY A 20 -6.16 -125.86 20.34
C GLY A 20 -7.12 -125.73 21.53
N ALA A 21 -7.46 -126.84 22.21
CA ALA A 21 -8.29 -126.82 23.42
C ALA A 21 -7.45 -126.59 24.67
N LEU A 22 -8.04 -125.95 25.70
CA LEU A 22 -7.39 -125.78 27.01
C LEU A 22 -7.07 -127.16 27.61
N SER A 23 -5.79 -127.39 27.89
CA SER A 23 -5.33 -128.66 28.45
C SER A 23 -4.49 -128.43 29.70
N THR A 24 -4.68 -129.27 30.70
CA THR A 24 -3.87 -129.25 31.92
C THR A 24 -2.55 -129.97 31.66
N PRO A 25 -1.39 -129.30 31.81
CA PRO A 25 -0.09 -129.95 31.62
C PRO A 25 0.10 -131.10 32.60
N SER A 26 0.72 -132.19 32.13
CA SER A 26 1.13 -133.31 32.99
C SER A 26 2.33 -132.97 33.87
N VAL A 27 3.13 -131.96 33.48
CA VAL A 27 4.23 -131.36 34.26
C VAL A 27 4.29 -129.86 33.96
N GLY A 28 4.46 -129.02 34.99
CA GLY A 28 4.45 -127.55 34.86
C GLY A 28 3.03 -126.95 34.81
N PRO A 29 2.87 -125.66 34.45
CA PRO A 29 3.89 -124.76 33.88
C PRO A 29 4.86 -124.17 34.91
N VAL A 30 6.13 -124.02 34.53
CA VAL A 30 7.19 -123.39 35.32
C VAL A 30 7.81 -122.24 34.53
N GLY A 31 8.04 -121.11 35.18
CA GLY A 31 8.65 -119.94 34.55
C GLY A 31 10.09 -119.69 34.93
N ALA A 32 10.85 -119.12 33.99
CA ALA A 32 12.19 -118.59 34.18
C ALA A 32 12.28 -117.20 33.53
N LEU A 33 12.89 -116.26 34.24
CA LEU A 33 13.14 -114.92 33.73
C LEU A 33 14.45 -114.90 32.95
N TYR A 34 14.45 -114.29 31.77
CA TYR A 34 15.64 -114.02 30.98
C TYR A 34 15.87 -112.51 30.89
N VAL A 35 17.13 -112.09 31.03
CA VAL A 35 17.56 -110.71 30.79
C VAL A 35 18.65 -110.75 29.71
N ASP A 36 18.43 -110.05 28.61
CA ASP A 36 19.27 -110.07 27.40
C ASP A 36 19.64 -111.49 26.94
N GLY A 37 18.68 -112.41 27.00
CA GLY A 37 18.86 -113.80 26.60
C GLY A 37 19.62 -114.69 27.61
N THR A 38 20.04 -114.16 28.76
CA THR A 38 20.66 -114.94 29.85
C THR A 38 19.65 -115.22 30.96
N VAL A 39 19.63 -116.46 31.47
CA VAL A 39 18.72 -116.84 32.57
C VAL A 39 19.07 -116.09 33.86
N ASN A 40 18.06 -115.52 34.51
CA ASN A 40 18.19 -114.83 35.79
C ASN A 40 17.66 -115.70 36.94
N ALA A 41 18.23 -115.53 38.13
CA ALA A 41 17.86 -116.28 39.33
C ALA A 41 16.56 -115.80 40.03
N ALA A 42 15.90 -114.75 39.51
CA ALA A 42 14.63 -114.26 40.04
C ALA A 42 13.56 -115.36 40.03
N SER A 43 12.94 -115.60 41.18
CA SER A 43 11.94 -116.65 41.35
C SER A 43 10.63 -116.26 40.67
N VAL A 44 10.21 -117.04 39.67
CA VAL A 44 8.91 -116.88 39.01
C VAL A 44 7.87 -117.72 39.72
N THR A 45 6.78 -117.09 40.14
CA THR A 45 5.65 -117.76 40.78
C THR A 45 4.53 -117.94 39.76
N VAL A 46 4.11 -119.19 39.51
CA VAL A 46 2.99 -119.53 38.62
C VAL A 46 1.86 -120.15 39.45
N THR A 47 0.64 -119.62 39.32
CA THR A 47 -0.49 -119.97 40.19
C THR A 47 -1.80 -120.11 39.39
N GLY A 48 -2.79 -120.76 40.01
CA GLY A 48 -4.12 -120.96 39.46
C GLY A 48 -4.25 -122.20 38.56
N SER A 49 -5.29 -122.20 37.73
CA SER A 49 -5.61 -123.22 36.73
C SER A 49 -5.61 -122.59 35.33
N ASN A 50 -5.39 -123.39 34.28
CA ASN A 50 -5.32 -122.89 32.90
C ASN A 50 -6.56 -122.05 32.49
N PRO A 51 -6.42 -120.75 32.13
CA PRO A 51 -5.17 -119.96 32.00
C PRO A 51 -4.48 -119.58 33.32
N TYR A 52 -3.19 -119.93 33.43
CA TYR A 52 -2.37 -119.69 34.62
C TYR A 52 -1.92 -118.23 34.73
N LYS A 53 -1.73 -117.73 35.96
CA LYS A 53 -1.11 -116.42 36.20
C LYS A 53 0.33 -116.61 36.65
N TRP A 54 1.24 -115.85 36.06
CA TRP A 54 2.63 -115.77 36.53
C TRP A 54 2.94 -114.38 37.09
N THR A 55 3.82 -114.34 38.08
CA THR A 55 4.34 -113.12 38.68
C THR A 55 5.83 -113.29 39.00
N VAL A 56 6.63 -112.27 38.75
CA VAL A 56 8.05 -112.21 39.14
C VAL A 56 8.37 -110.81 39.63
N THR A 57 9.18 -110.70 40.70
CA THR A 57 9.80 -109.42 41.07
C THR A 57 11.06 -109.27 40.24
N LEU A 58 11.13 -108.19 39.46
CA LEU A 58 12.23 -107.99 38.52
C LEU A 58 13.55 -107.69 39.26
N PRO A 59 14.69 -108.23 38.79
CA PRO A 59 16.00 -107.96 39.35
C PRO A 59 16.44 -106.51 39.08
N SER A 60 17.67 -106.15 39.46
CA SER A 60 18.27 -104.91 38.97
C SER A 60 18.43 -104.99 37.45
N LEU A 61 17.83 -104.03 36.75
CA LEU A 61 17.88 -103.87 35.30
C LEU A 61 18.59 -102.57 34.95
N THR A 62 19.40 -102.59 33.89
CA THR A 62 19.92 -101.40 33.23
C THR A 62 18.96 -100.94 32.13
N ALA A 63 18.92 -99.63 31.90
CA ALA A 63 18.15 -99.02 30.83
C ALA A 63 18.40 -99.70 29.47
N GLY A 64 17.33 -100.11 28.79
CA GLY A 64 17.39 -100.73 27.46
C GLY A 64 17.55 -102.25 27.44
N GLN A 65 17.81 -102.91 28.57
CA GLN A 65 17.87 -104.39 28.62
C GLN A 65 16.53 -105.02 28.25
N ARG A 66 16.56 -106.13 27.50
CA ARG A 66 15.38 -106.94 27.14
C ARG A 66 15.11 -107.96 28.23
N VAL A 67 13.86 -108.00 28.69
CA VAL A 67 13.40 -108.92 29.73
C VAL A 67 12.31 -109.81 29.15
N SER A 68 12.54 -111.13 29.16
CA SER A 68 11.64 -112.12 28.58
C SER A 68 11.19 -113.11 29.66
N MET A 69 9.89 -113.39 29.72
CA MET A 69 9.33 -114.46 30.55
C MET A 69 9.25 -115.74 29.72
N TYR A 70 10.07 -116.73 30.07
CA TYR A 70 10.11 -118.02 29.39
C TYR A 70 9.42 -119.08 30.24
N ILE A 71 8.47 -119.81 29.65
CA ILE A 71 7.68 -120.83 30.36
C ILE A 71 7.88 -122.19 29.71
N THR A 72 8.04 -123.22 30.53
CA THR A 72 8.07 -124.63 30.11
C THR A 72 6.90 -125.41 30.70
N ALA A 73 6.32 -126.32 29.91
CA ALA A 73 5.24 -127.21 30.33
C ALA A 73 5.24 -128.50 29.49
N THR A 74 4.83 -129.62 30.06
CA THR A 74 4.62 -130.87 29.31
C THR A 74 3.14 -131.11 29.12
N ILE A 75 2.67 -131.11 27.88
CA ILE A 75 1.25 -131.31 27.53
C ILE A 75 1.16 -132.59 26.73
N ALA A 76 0.29 -133.52 27.16
CA ALA A 76 0.15 -134.84 26.53
C ALA A 76 1.50 -135.53 26.24
N THR A 77 2.40 -135.54 27.24
CA THR A 77 3.78 -136.08 27.18
C THR A 77 4.79 -135.35 26.28
N ILE A 78 4.40 -134.27 25.61
CA ILE A 78 5.31 -133.45 24.80
C ILE A 78 5.78 -132.25 25.62
N ALA A 79 7.10 -132.11 25.79
CA ALA A 79 7.70 -130.93 26.40
C ALA A 79 7.60 -129.74 25.45
N THR A 80 7.03 -128.64 25.95
CA THR A 80 6.84 -127.38 25.22
C THR A 80 7.47 -126.24 25.99
N ALA A 81 7.97 -125.24 25.27
CA ALA A 81 8.58 -124.07 25.86
C ALA A 81 8.35 -122.84 24.96
N ALA A 82 8.05 -121.69 25.55
CA ALA A 82 7.80 -120.45 24.83
C ALA A 82 8.11 -119.21 25.67
N VAL A 83 8.50 -118.13 24.99
CA VAL A 83 8.48 -116.78 25.57
C VAL A 83 7.03 -116.30 25.56
N VAL A 84 6.47 -116.03 26.74
CA VAL A 84 5.05 -115.65 26.90
C VAL A 84 4.85 -114.15 27.10
N ALA A 85 5.92 -113.43 27.43
CA ALA A 85 5.93 -111.97 27.48
C ALA A 85 7.37 -111.49 27.31
N GLU A 86 7.52 -110.33 26.67
CA GLU A 86 8.82 -109.69 26.49
C GLU A 86 8.65 -108.17 26.52
N GLU A 87 9.52 -107.50 27.27
CA GLU A 87 9.51 -106.05 27.42
C GLU A 87 10.94 -105.50 27.57
N SER A 88 11.11 -104.18 27.43
CA SER A 88 12.39 -103.50 27.68
C SER A 88 12.39 -102.76 29.00
N ALA A 89 13.55 -102.76 29.66
CA ALA A 89 13.83 -101.89 30.79
C ALA A 89 13.84 -100.42 30.34
N ASP A 90 13.22 -99.56 31.14
CA ASP A 90 13.02 -98.13 30.84
C ASP A 90 14.34 -97.39 30.55
N THR A 91 14.39 -96.56 29.50
CA THR A 91 15.67 -96.02 28.98
C THR A 91 16.10 -94.66 29.54
N VAL A 92 15.19 -93.76 29.95
CA VAL A 92 15.43 -92.50 30.71
C VAL A 92 14.05 -92.02 31.20
N LEU A 93 13.91 -91.64 32.47
CA LEU A 93 12.64 -91.12 32.99
C LEU A 93 12.53 -89.59 32.78
N VAL A 94 11.31 -89.07 32.61
CA VAL A 94 11.03 -87.61 32.56
C VAL A 94 11.52 -86.88 33.82
N SER A 95 11.70 -87.59 34.95
CA SER A 95 12.29 -87.05 36.19
C SER A 95 13.74 -86.60 36.01
N ASP A 96 14.49 -87.33 35.20
CA ASP A 96 15.93 -87.09 35.03
C ASP A 96 16.12 -85.84 34.16
N VAL A 97 15.32 -85.70 33.10
CA VAL A 97 15.27 -84.50 32.24
C VAL A 97 14.87 -83.24 33.02
N LYS A 98 13.94 -83.36 33.97
CA LYS A 98 13.53 -82.22 34.82
C LYS A 98 14.63 -81.76 35.75
N THR A 99 15.42 -82.70 36.26
CA THR A 99 16.56 -82.41 37.14
C THR A 99 17.65 -81.68 36.37
N ASP A 100 17.98 -82.15 35.16
CA ASP A 100 18.95 -81.49 34.29
C ASP A 100 18.47 -80.11 33.85
N THR A 101 17.18 -79.97 33.53
CA THR A 101 16.59 -78.66 33.19
C THR A 101 16.74 -77.68 34.35
N ALA A 102 16.40 -78.08 35.58
CA ALA A 102 16.58 -77.21 36.76
C ALA A 102 18.04 -76.82 36.99
N ALA A 103 18.98 -77.75 36.80
CA ALA A 103 20.42 -77.47 36.92
C ALA A 103 20.90 -76.48 35.86
N ILE A 104 20.44 -76.61 34.61
CA ILE A 104 20.77 -75.70 33.51
C ILE A 104 20.22 -74.28 33.76
N LEU A 105 18.98 -74.16 34.24
CA LEU A 105 18.41 -72.85 34.58
C LEU A 105 19.17 -72.17 35.73
N ALA A 106 19.65 -72.95 36.72
CA ALA A 106 20.48 -72.42 37.79
C ALA A 106 21.85 -71.94 37.29
N ASP A 107 22.54 -72.73 36.46
CA ASP A 107 23.87 -72.40 35.92
C ASP A 107 23.85 -71.18 34.99
N THR A 108 22.77 -71.03 34.22
CA THR A 108 22.56 -69.86 33.34
C THR A 108 21.96 -68.64 34.07
N GLY A 109 21.61 -68.77 35.36
CA GLY A 109 20.96 -67.71 36.13
C GLY A 109 19.56 -67.35 35.63
N THR A 110 18.90 -68.25 34.89
CA THR A 110 17.58 -68.03 34.29
C THR A 110 16.44 -68.71 35.06
N ASP A 111 16.73 -69.29 36.23
CA ASP A 111 15.70 -69.90 37.09
C ASP A 111 14.64 -68.85 37.49
N GLY A 112 13.49 -68.89 36.82
CA GLY A 112 12.38 -67.94 36.98
C GLY A 112 12.33 -66.74 36.03
N VAL A 113 13.26 -66.58 35.06
CA VAL A 113 13.28 -65.43 34.15
C VAL A 113 12.68 -65.78 32.78
N VAL A 114 11.49 -65.24 32.52
CA VAL A 114 10.93 -65.16 31.16
C VAL A 114 11.85 -64.25 30.33
N VAL A 115 12.31 -64.75 29.18
CA VAL A 115 13.15 -64.02 28.20
C VAL A 115 12.33 -62.92 27.49
N ALA A 116 11.82 -61.93 28.23
CA ALA A 116 11.03 -60.83 27.67
C ALA A 116 11.31 -59.43 28.23
N ASP A 117 11.89 -59.29 29.42
CA ASP A 117 12.18 -57.95 29.94
C ASP A 117 13.69 -57.77 30.13
N PHE A 118 14.23 -56.71 29.53
CA PHE A 118 15.49 -56.12 29.98
C PHE A 118 15.44 -56.08 31.51
N THR A 119 16.43 -56.71 32.16
CA THR A 119 16.40 -56.93 33.61
C THR A 119 16.10 -55.64 34.37
N THR A 120 15.45 -55.73 35.53
CA THR A 120 15.28 -54.59 36.45
C THR A 120 16.60 -53.84 36.69
N ALA A 121 17.73 -54.57 36.67
CA ALA A 121 19.06 -54.00 36.75
C ALA A 121 19.45 -53.18 35.51
N ALA A 122 19.19 -53.65 34.29
CA ALA A 122 19.47 -52.89 33.08
C ALA A 122 18.60 -51.62 32.99
N LYS A 123 17.32 -51.73 33.37
CA LYS A 123 16.43 -50.58 33.47
C LYS A 123 16.91 -49.57 34.51
N ALA A 124 17.31 -50.03 35.70
CA ALA A 124 17.83 -49.16 36.76
C ALA A 124 19.15 -48.47 36.38
N LEU A 125 20.04 -49.14 35.65
CA LEU A 125 21.29 -48.55 35.16
C LEU A 125 21.02 -47.46 34.10
N ILE A 126 20.11 -47.72 33.16
CA ILE A 126 19.71 -46.73 32.15
C ILE A 126 19.01 -45.54 32.81
N GLU A 127 18.10 -45.80 33.74
CA GLU A 127 17.42 -44.74 34.50
C GLU A 127 18.43 -43.91 35.29
N ALA A 128 19.41 -44.53 35.96
CA ALA A 128 20.45 -43.80 36.69
C ALA A 128 21.32 -42.92 35.79
N GLU A 129 21.73 -43.41 34.63
CA GLU A 129 22.57 -42.65 33.69
C GLU A 129 21.80 -41.46 33.07
N VAL A 130 20.55 -41.70 32.68
CA VAL A 130 19.67 -40.66 32.14
C VAL A 130 19.31 -39.64 33.22
N ASP A 131 19.07 -40.08 34.45
CA ASP A 131 18.82 -39.22 35.59
C ASP A 131 20.04 -38.37 35.93
N ASP A 132 21.26 -38.92 35.96
CA ASP A 132 22.45 -38.10 36.23
C ASP A 132 22.64 -37.01 35.16
N SER A 133 22.40 -37.37 33.90
CA SER A 133 22.50 -36.44 32.77
C SER A 133 21.40 -35.36 32.77
N LEU A 134 20.18 -35.68 33.22
CA LEU A 134 19.02 -34.77 33.18
C LEU A 134 18.65 -34.16 34.54
N GLY A 135 19.34 -34.54 35.62
CA GLY A 135 19.09 -34.02 36.97
C GLY A 135 18.03 -34.78 37.75
N SER A 136 18.16 -36.11 37.87
CA SER A 136 17.33 -37.01 38.66
C SER A 136 15.82 -36.81 38.45
N GLY A 137 15.38 -36.76 37.20
CA GLY A 137 13.98 -36.53 36.82
C GLY A 137 13.44 -35.11 37.07
N THR A 138 14.25 -34.20 37.63
CA THR A 138 13.84 -32.81 37.94
C THR A 138 14.24 -31.80 36.87
N GLY A 139 15.07 -32.18 35.90
CA GLY A 139 15.54 -31.27 34.85
C GLY A 139 16.59 -30.26 35.32
N THR A 140 17.15 -30.40 36.52
CA THR A 140 18.12 -29.44 37.09
C THR A 140 19.38 -29.27 36.22
N SER A 141 19.84 -30.33 35.56
CA SER A 141 20.97 -30.24 34.61
C SER A 141 20.61 -29.50 33.31
N LEU A 142 19.32 -29.42 32.95
CA LEU A 142 18.82 -28.59 31.83
C LEU A 142 18.76 -27.10 32.22
N THR A 143 18.84 -26.77 33.51
CA THR A 143 18.98 -25.39 34.01
C THR A 143 20.39 -24.80 33.91
N ALA A 144 21.35 -25.61 33.46
CA ALA A 144 22.69 -25.15 33.13
C ALA A 144 22.88 -24.90 31.62
N ILE A 145 21.87 -25.25 30.80
CA ILE A 145 21.85 -24.90 29.37
C ILE A 145 21.66 -23.38 29.27
N PRO A 146 22.42 -22.66 28.43
CA PRO A 146 22.42 -21.20 28.39
C PRO A 146 21.06 -20.53 28.29
N TRP A 147 20.00 -21.23 27.88
CA TRP A 147 18.64 -20.67 27.76
C TRP A 147 18.04 -20.16 29.09
N ASN A 148 18.53 -20.55 30.28
CA ASN A 148 17.84 -20.21 31.54
C ASN A 148 18.70 -19.75 32.74
N ALA A 149 20.03 -19.92 32.76
CA ALA A 149 20.85 -19.41 33.88
C ALA A 149 21.47 -18.03 33.60
N ALA A 150 21.92 -17.80 32.37
CA ALA A 150 22.59 -16.55 31.97
C ALA A 150 21.78 -15.75 30.96
N TRP A 151 20.85 -16.38 30.22
CA TRP A 151 20.07 -15.71 29.19
C TRP A 151 19.25 -14.53 29.71
N ASP A 152 18.59 -14.68 30.87
CA ASP A 152 17.89 -13.55 31.49
C ASP A 152 18.89 -12.43 31.80
N ALA A 153 20.08 -12.73 32.32
CA ALA A 153 21.09 -11.71 32.62
C ALA A 153 21.68 -11.06 31.36
N GLU A 154 21.93 -11.81 30.30
CA GLU A 154 22.46 -11.34 29.02
C GLU A 154 21.42 -10.48 28.28
N VAL A 155 20.18 -10.95 28.17
CA VAL A 155 19.07 -10.18 27.57
C VAL A 155 18.78 -8.92 28.36
N GLN A 156 18.77 -8.99 29.70
CA GLN A 156 18.61 -7.80 30.55
C GLN A 156 19.79 -6.84 30.37
N SER A 157 21.02 -7.34 30.19
CA SER A 157 22.19 -6.51 29.88
C SER A 157 22.04 -5.82 28.52
N GLU A 158 21.68 -6.53 27.46
CA GLU A 158 21.50 -5.96 26.12
C GLU A 158 20.33 -4.97 26.06
N CYS A 159 19.21 -5.26 26.74
CA CYS A 159 18.11 -4.32 26.88
C CYS A 159 18.52 -3.07 27.68
N THR A 160 19.36 -3.22 28.69
CA THR A 160 19.92 -2.09 29.45
C THR A 160 20.83 -1.25 28.57
N ASP A 161 21.70 -1.87 27.78
CA ASP A 161 22.58 -1.18 26.83
C ASP A 161 21.76 -0.42 25.78
N ALA A 162 20.72 -1.05 25.22
CA ALA A 162 19.81 -0.41 24.27
C ALA A 162 19.06 0.77 24.88
N LEU A 163 18.61 0.66 26.13
CA LEU A 163 17.91 1.73 26.84
C LEU A 163 18.86 2.89 27.21
N ASN A 164 20.11 2.58 27.58
CA ASN A 164 21.13 3.59 27.86
C ASN A 164 21.62 4.30 26.58
N ALA A 165 21.65 3.60 25.45
CA ALA A 165 21.99 4.18 24.15
C ALA A 165 20.84 4.99 23.54
N TYR A 166 19.60 4.72 23.95
CA TYR A 166 18.46 5.52 23.56
C TYR A 166 18.55 6.89 24.25
N ASP A 167 18.71 7.94 23.44
CA ASP A 167 18.78 9.35 23.86
C ASP A 167 17.47 10.06 23.48
N PRO A 168 16.37 9.84 24.24
CA PRO A 168 15.15 10.59 24.02
C PRO A 168 15.38 12.07 24.39
N PRO A 169 14.65 13.01 23.75
CA PRO A 169 14.62 14.38 24.21
C PRO A 169 14.35 14.42 25.72
N THR A 170 15.25 15.03 26.46
CA THR A 170 15.07 15.27 27.88
C THR A 170 13.95 16.29 28.10
N ASP A 171 13.30 16.22 29.26
CA ASP A 171 12.31 17.23 29.68
C ASP A 171 12.88 18.65 29.55
N THR A 172 14.15 18.82 29.95
CA THR A 172 14.91 20.06 29.79
C THR A 172 15.05 20.53 28.33
N GLU A 173 15.34 19.62 27.39
CA GLU A 173 15.46 19.98 25.97
C GLU A 173 14.11 20.36 25.37
N MET A 174 13.04 19.66 25.78
CA MET A 174 11.68 19.98 25.36
C MET A 174 11.22 21.32 25.94
N ASP A 175 11.46 21.56 27.22
CA ASP A 175 11.17 22.82 27.89
C ASP A 175 11.95 23.97 27.27
N ALA A 176 13.25 23.79 27.00
CA ALA A 176 14.06 24.79 26.32
C ALA A 176 13.55 25.09 24.90
N GLY A 177 13.06 24.07 24.18
CA GLY A 177 12.45 24.24 22.88
C GLY A 177 11.11 25.01 22.96
N PHE A 178 10.32 24.78 24.00
CA PHE A 178 9.05 25.47 24.22
C PHE A 178 9.26 26.91 24.69
N ASP A 179 10.20 27.14 25.61
CA ASP A 179 10.58 28.46 26.10
C ASP A 179 11.23 29.34 25.02
N ALA A 180 11.81 28.74 23.98
CA ALA A 180 12.36 29.46 22.84
C ALA A 180 11.28 29.96 21.86
N LEU A 181 10.03 29.49 21.97
CA LEU A 181 8.94 29.99 21.14
C LEU A 181 8.46 31.35 21.68
N PRO A 182 8.16 32.33 20.80
CA PRO A 182 7.54 33.57 21.24
C PRO A 182 6.20 33.27 21.92
N THR A 183 6.02 33.83 23.11
CA THR A 183 4.77 33.78 23.84
C THR A 183 3.66 34.47 23.07
N ALA A 184 2.40 34.14 23.39
CA ALA A 184 1.26 34.84 22.80
C ALA A 184 1.29 36.35 23.10
N ALA A 185 1.87 36.75 24.23
CA ALA A 185 2.05 38.15 24.60
C ALA A 185 3.11 38.83 23.72
N GLU A 186 4.28 38.21 23.52
CA GLU A 186 5.33 38.75 22.62
C GLU A 186 4.85 38.84 21.18
N ASN A 187 4.10 37.85 20.69
CA ASN A 187 3.49 37.90 19.37
C ASN A 187 2.44 39.02 19.26
N ALA A 188 1.63 39.22 20.29
CA ALA A 188 0.64 40.30 20.31
C ALA A 188 1.32 41.67 20.34
N ASP A 189 2.36 41.83 21.15
CA ASP A 189 3.15 43.06 21.25
C ASP A 189 3.81 43.39 19.91
N ALA A 190 4.47 42.41 19.27
CA ALA A 190 5.08 42.58 17.94
C ALA A 190 4.06 43.00 16.86
N VAL A 191 2.86 42.39 16.86
CA VAL A 191 1.78 42.77 15.92
C VAL A 191 1.28 44.18 16.20
N TRP A 192 1.15 44.56 17.48
CA TRP A 192 0.71 45.90 17.86
C TRP A 192 1.77 46.96 17.54
N ASP A 193 3.05 46.67 17.74
CA ASP A 193 4.17 47.54 17.38
C ASP A 193 4.22 47.81 15.87
N GLU A 194 4.07 46.77 15.04
CA GLU A 194 4.00 46.93 13.58
C GLU A 194 2.78 47.77 13.15
N LEU A 195 1.62 47.53 13.76
CA LEU A 195 0.40 48.29 13.48
C LEU A 195 0.51 49.76 13.92
N ILE A 196 1.09 50.03 15.10
CA ILE A 196 1.31 51.38 15.64
C ILE A 196 2.37 52.12 14.83
N SER A 197 3.40 51.43 14.33
CA SER A 197 4.35 51.98 13.38
C SER A 197 3.69 52.38 12.05
N GLY A 198 2.39 52.14 11.88
CA GLY A 198 1.65 52.48 10.66
C GLY A 198 2.11 51.62 9.48
N HIS A 199 2.77 50.49 9.74
CA HIS A 199 3.45 49.70 8.73
C HIS A 199 4.43 50.56 7.90
N THR A 200 5.17 51.50 8.51
CA THR A 200 6.19 52.30 7.81
C THR A 200 7.59 51.69 7.93
N THR A 201 7.68 50.45 8.41
CA THR A 201 8.92 49.68 8.48
C THR A 201 9.39 49.36 7.05
N THR A 202 10.68 49.56 6.80
CA THR A 202 11.27 49.36 5.46
C THR A 202 10.97 47.98 4.90
N GLY A 203 10.39 47.93 3.69
CA GLY A 203 10.02 46.69 3.00
C GLY A 203 8.66 46.10 3.41
N SER A 204 7.85 46.85 4.15
CA SER A 204 6.45 46.52 4.38
C SER A 204 5.57 47.00 3.22
N MET A 205 4.33 46.46 3.12
CA MET A 205 3.39 46.87 2.07
C MET A 205 2.95 48.34 2.18
N ALA A 206 2.95 48.93 3.38
CA ALA A 206 2.53 50.32 3.53
C ALA A 206 3.66 51.32 3.30
N ASP A 207 4.93 50.94 3.50
CA ASP A 207 6.13 51.65 3.03
C ASP A 207 6.07 51.86 1.50
N GLU A 208 5.81 50.78 0.76
CA GLU A 208 5.62 50.82 -0.70
C GLU A 208 4.42 51.68 -1.13
N LEU A 209 3.36 51.74 -0.32
CA LEU A 209 2.18 52.56 -0.62
C LEU A 209 2.38 54.04 -0.27
N SER A 210 3.14 54.35 0.79
CA SER A 210 3.50 55.73 1.12
C SER A 210 4.37 56.36 0.04
N ASP A 211 5.26 55.58 -0.58
CA ASP A 211 6.06 56.03 -1.71
C ASP A 211 5.18 56.41 -2.90
N VAL A 212 4.11 55.65 -3.18
CA VAL A 212 3.13 56.00 -4.22
C VAL A 212 2.35 57.27 -3.87
N ASP A 213 1.99 57.46 -2.60
CA ASP A 213 1.29 58.66 -2.14
C ASP A 213 2.17 59.91 -2.31
N GLU A 214 3.45 59.82 -1.94
CA GLU A 214 4.43 60.89 -2.13
C GLU A 214 4.69 61.15 -3.62
N ASP A 215 4.79 60.12 -4.46
CA ASP A 215 4.95 60.25 -5.91
C ASP A 215 3.73 60.87 -6.61
N VAL A 216 2.51 60.59 -6.13
CA VAL A 216 1.28 61.08 -6.74
C VAL A 216 0.95 62.50 -6.27
N TRP A 217 1.07 62.78 -4.97
CA TRP A 217 0.66 64.06 -4.36
C TRP A 217 1.80 65.04 -4.16
N GLY A 218 3.04 64.56 -4.08
CA GLY A 218 4.26 65.39 -4.04
C GLY A 218 4.78 65.78 -5.43
N TYR A 219 4.26 65.17 -6.50
CA TYR A 219 4.62 65.56 -7.86
C TYR A 219 4.27 67.03 -8.09
N THR A 220 5.24 67.78 -8.64
CA THR A 220 4.99 69.15 -9.09
C THR A 220 3.76 69.17 -9.99
N THR A 221 2.75 69.95 -9.63
CA THR A 221 1.45 70.03 -10.30
C THR A 221 1.61 69.91 -11.81
N ARG A 222 1.07 68.83 -12.39
CA ARG A 222 1.09 68.65 -13.85
C ARG A 222 0.28 69.78 -14.49
N THR A 223 0.95 70.70 -15.16
CA THR A 223 0.28 71.75 -15.92
C THR A 223 -0.43 71.13 -17.13
N LEU A 224 -1.75 70.97 -17.05
CA LEU A 224 -2.59 70.71 -18.22
C LEU A 224 -2.40 71.85 -19.22
N THR A 225 -1.65 71.62 -20.29
CA THR A 225 -1.29 72.65 -21.29
C THR A 225 -2.48 73.05 -22.18
N ALA A 226 -3.61 72.34 -22.09
CA ALA A 226 -4.85 72.70 -22.75
C ALA A 226 -5.85 73.24 -21.71
N SER A 227 -6.28 74.50 -21.89
CA SER A 227 -7.38 75.07 -21.11
C SER A 227 -8.72 74.54 -21.64
N ALA A 228 -9.78 74.58 -20.82
CA ALA A 228 -11.14 74.26 -21.28
C ALA A 228 -11.56 75.11 -22.50
N ALA A 229 -11.01 76.32 -22.66
CA ALA A 229 -11.22 77.17 -23.84
C ALA A 229 -10.55 76.65 -25.13
N ALA A 230 -9.58 75.73 -25.04
CA ALA A 230 -9.00 75.07 -26.22
C ALA A 230 -9.92 73.99 -26.81
N THR A 231 -10.93 73.52 -26.04
CA THR A 231 -11.90 72.51 -26.50
C THR A 231 -13.01 73.04 -27.39
N THR A 232 -13.10 74.36 -27.59
CA THR A 232 -14.07 74.99 -28.52
C THR A 232 -13.52 75.23 -29.93
N SER A 233 -12.32 74.73 -30.27
CA SER A 233 -11.89 74.72 -31.67
C SER A 233 -12.70 73.68 -32.45
N THR A 234 -13.34 74.13 -33.53
CA THR A 234 -14.09 73.25 -34.43
C THR A 234 -13.07 72.40 -35.19
N VAL A 235 -13.11 71.08 -34.99
CA VAL A 235 -12.28 70.14 -35.75
C VAL A 235 -12.71 70.21 -37.22
N SER A 236 -11.77 70.24 -38.17
CA SER A 236 -12.05 70.16 -39.61
C SER A 236 -13.19 69.18 -39.91
N GLY A 237 -14.27 69.67 -40.53
CA GLY A 237 -15.44 68.89 -40.90
C GLY A 237 -16.56 68.84 -39.85
N SER A 238 -16.43 69.54 -38.72
CA SER A 238 -17.48 69.65 -37.70
C SER A 238 -18.49 70.77 -38.02
N SER A 239 -19.63 70.77 -37.32
CA SER A 239 -20.66 71.80 -37.48
C SER A 239 -20.19 73.17 -36.99
N ILE A 240 -20.48 74.22 -37.75
CA ILE A 240 -20.32 75.61 -37.34
C ILE A 240 -21.72 76.16 -37.02
N THR A 241 -21.89 76.77 -35.85
CA THR A 241 -23.17 77.36 -35.43
C THR A 241 -23.07 78.88 -35.39
N ALA A 242 -23.97 79.57 -36.06
CA ALA A 242 -24.18 81.01 -35.98
C ALA A 242 -25.49 81.31 -35.28
N THR A 243 -25.43 81.99 -34.13
CA THR A 243 -26.62 82.59 -33.52
C THR A 243 -26.87 83.93 -34.22
N ARG A 244 -28.11 84.16 -34.69
CA ARG A 244 -28.45 85.45 -35.31
C ARG A 244 -28.21 86.61 -34.35
N GLY A 245 -27.86 87.78 -34.89
CA GLY A 245 -27.63 88.98 -34.08
C GLY A 245 -26.33 88.97 -33.24
N ASP A 246 -25.62 87.84 -33.16
CA ASP A 246 -24.32 87.72 -32.52
C ASP A 246 -23.18 87.75 -33.54
N THR A 247 -21.98 88.13 -33.09
CA THR A 247 -20.77 87.94 -33.91
C THR A 247 -20.46 86.44 -34.00
N LEU A 248 -20.54 85.86 -35.19
CA LEU A 248 -20.00 84.52 -35.43
C LEU A 248 -18.48 84.59 -35.32
N THR A 249 -17.89 83.74 -34.47
CA THR A 249 -16.45 83.50 -34.43
C THR A 249 -16.20 81.99 -34.43
N ALA A 250 -15.80 81.44 -35.58
CA ALA A 250 -15.53 80.02 -35.73
C ALA A 250 -14.04 79.78 -35.97
N SER A 251 -13.38 79.13 -35.01
CA SER A 251 -11.96 78.75 -35.14
C SER A 251 -11.87 77.31 -35.65
N LEU A 252 -11.28 77.13 -36.82
CA LEU A 252 -10.98 75.82 -37.40
C LEU A 252 -9.49 75.51 -37.24
N THR A 253 -9.18 74.25 -36.96
CA THR A 253 -7.81 73.74 -36.86
C THR A 253 -7.65 72.49 -37.72
N ALA A 254 -6.40 72.11 -37.98
CA ALA A 254 -6.05 70.89 -38.70
C ALA A 254 -6.58 70.81 -40.15
N LEU A 255 -6.63 71.94 -40.87
CA LEU A 255 -6.93 71.96 -42.31
C LEU A 255 -5.76 71.49 -43.19
N GLY A 256 -4.62 71.14 -42.58
CA GLY A 256 -3.38 70.81 -43.27
C GLY A 256 -2.58 72.06 -43.65
N ASN A 257 -1.47 71.87 -44.38
CA ASN A 257 -0.61 72.99 -44.74
C ASN A 257 -1.23 73.84 -45.87
N ILE A 258 -1.64 75.06 -45.52
CA ILE A 258 -2.27 76.05 -46.41
C ILE A 258 -1.33 77.21 -46.74
N SER A 259 -0.01 77.04 -46.52
CA SER A 259 0.99 78.10 -46.72
C SER A 259 1.16 78.50 -48.19
N SER A 260 0.73 77.65 -49.13
CA SER A 260 0.80 77.92 -50.57
C SER A 260 -0.45 78.60 -51.14
N ARG A 261 -1.44 78.93 -50.30
CA ARG A 261 -2.68 79.57 -50.75
C ARG A 261 -2.42 80.99 -51.28
N SER A 262 -3.13 81.33 -52.35
CA SER A 262 -3.25 82.68 -52.92
C SER A 262 -4.63 83.28 -52.69
N LYS A 263 -5.63 82.42 -52.47
CA LYS A 263 -6.98 82.77 -52.00
C LYS A 263 -7.51 81.66 -51.10
N LEU A 264 -8.39 82.03 -50.20
CA LEU A 264 -9.10 81.11 -49.32
C LEU A 264 -10.55 81.55 -49.23
N TRP A 265 -11.47 80.61 -49.47
CA TRP A 265 -12.89 80.86 -49.43
C TRP A 265 -13.53 80.08 -48.30
N PHE A 266 -14.44 80.73 -47.60
CA PHE A 266 -15.45 80.10 -46.77
C PHE A 266 -16.80 80.36 -47.43
N THR A 267 -17.45 79.30 -47.89
CA THR A 267 -18.71 79.40 -48.63
C THR A 267 -19.78 78.59 -47.92
N VAL A 268 -20.94 79.19 -47.74
CA VAL A 268 -22.14 78.57 -47.16
C VAL A 268 -23.26 78.67 -48.18
N LYS A 269 -23.89 77.53 -48.51
CA LYS A 269 -24.99 77.43 -49.48
C LYS A 269 -26.12 76.56 -48.93
N GLU A 270 -27.32 76.77 -49.45
CA GLU A 270 -28.45 75.87 -49.23
C GLU A 270 -28.18 74.54 -49.92
N GLU A 271 -27.84 74.57 -51.21
CA GLU A 271 -27.45 73.39 -51.97
C GLU A 271 -26.04 73.52 -52.57
N THR A 272 -25.32 72.40 -52.67
CA THR A 272 -23.93 72.38 -53.19
C THR A 272 -23.83 72.80 -54.65
N GLU A 273 -24.94 72.73 -55.39
CA GLU A 273 -25.02 73.08 -56.81
C GLU A 273 -25.38 74.55 -57.04
N ASP A 274 -25.75 75.29 -55.99
CA ASP A 274 -26.07 76.71 -56.11
C ASP A 274 -24.85 77.50 -56.61
N ALA A 275 -25.09 78.49 -57.46
CA ALA A 275 -24.04 79.39 -57.93
C ALA A 275 -23.43 80.16 -56.75
N ASP A 276 -22.14 80.52 -56.82
CA ASP A 276 -21.48 81.27 -55.74
C ASP A 276 -22.17 82.61 -55.43
N SER A 277 -22.75 83.25 -56.42
CA SER A 277 -23.54 84.48 -56.24
C SER A 277 -24.85 84.26 -55.45
N ALA A 278 -25.32 83.02 -55.34
CA ALA A 278 -26.48 82.62 -54.56
C ALA A 278 -26.10 82.16 -53.13
N SER A 279 -24.83 82.28 -52.74
CA SER A 279 -24.37 81.84 -51.41
C SER A 279 -25.10 82.56 -50.28
N ILE A 280 -25.41 81.81 -49.22
CA ILE A 280 -25.94 82.34 -47.96
C ILE A 280 -24.88 83.21 -47.29
N VAL A 281 -23.64 82.74 -47.26
CA VAL A 281 -22.46 83.51 -46.86
C VAL A 281 -21.32 83.10 -47.79
N GLN A 282 -20.60 84.05 -48.38
CA GLN A 282 -19.31 83.77 -49.00
C GLN A 282 -18.30 84.80 -48.57
N ILE A 283 -17.19 84.36 -47.97
CA ILE A 283 -16.08 85.21 -47.54
C ILE A 283 -14.83 84.73 -48.28
N GLU A 284 -14.05 85.68 -48.81
CA GLU A 284 -12.70 85.44 -49.33
C GLU A 284 -11.68 86.16 -48.43
N GLU A 285 -10.55 85.51 -48.14
CA GLU A 285 -9.54 85.99 -47.18
C GLU A 285 -9.08 87.43 -47.41
N THR A 286 -8.89 87.85 -48.67
CA THR A 286 -8.39 89.19 -48.99
C THR A 286 -9.54 90.21 -49.20
N LEU A 287 -10.61 89.80 -49.87
CA LEU A 287 -11.72 90.67 -50.24
C LEU A 287 -12.78 90.82 -49.15
N GLY A 288 -12.81 89.96 -48.14
CA GLY A 288 -13.82 89.94 -47.09
C GLY A 288 -15.12 89.27 -47.53
N LEU A 289 -16.25 89.70 -46.98
CA LEU A 289 -17.58 89.20 -47.34
C LEU A 289 -17.94 89.61 -48.78
N LEU A 290 -18.19 88.62 -49.63
CA LEU A 290 -18.55 88.79 -51.04
C LEU A 290 -20.06 88.72 -51.26
N TYR A 291 -20.71 87.71 -50.68
CA TYR A 291 -22.15 87.48 -50.83
C TYR A 291 -22.79 87.18 -49.48
N ILE A 292 -23.99 87.70 -49.29
CA ILE A 292 -24.87 87.45 -48.14
C ILE A 292 -26.30 87.24 -48.68
N ASN A 293 -26.96 86.15 -48.26
CA ASN A 293 -28.34 85.81 -48.66
C ASN A 293 -28.60 85.90 -50.18
N GLY A 294 -27.65 85.44 -51.00
CA GLY A 294 -27.76 85.43 -52.47
C GLY A 294 -27.64 86.80 -53.16
N ALA A 295 -27.13 87.82 -52.45
CA ALA A 295 -26.83 89.14 -53.00
C ALA A 295 -25.39 89.56 -52.68
N ALA A 296 -24.83 90.48 -53.46
CA ALA A 296 -23.52 91.05 -53.18
C ALA A 296 -23.54 91.82 -51.85
N ALA A 297 -22.55 91.57 -50.99
CA ALA A 297 -22.50 92.15 -49.66
C ALA A 297 -22.31 93.67 -49.70
N GLY A 298 -23.10 94.41 -48.91
CA GLY A 298 -23.01 95.87 -48.84
C GLY A 298 -21.74 96.37 -48.15
N THR A 299 -21.19 95.58 -47.21
CA THR A 299 -19.98 95.91 -46.45
C THR A 299 -19.04 94.71 -46.35
N ALA A 300 -18.04 94.65 -47.23
CA ALA A 300 -17.07 93.55 -47.27
C ALA A 300 -16.35 93.30 -45.93
N ALA A 301 -16.09 94.37 -45.16
CA ALA A 301 -15.43 94.30 -43.85
C ALA A 301 -16.30 93.67 -42.73
N ASN A 302 -17.50 93.19 -43.04
CA ASN A 302 -18.35 92.48 -42.07
C ASN A 302 -18.06 90.98 -42.00
N GLY A 303 -17.32 90.42 -42.95
CA GLY A 303 -16.81 89.05 -42.89
C GLY A 303 -15.30 89.00 -43.09
N SER A 304 -14.61 88.12 -42.37
CA SER A 304 -13.16 87.94 -42.50
C SER A 304 -12.73 86.50 -42.24
N ILE A 305 -11.65 86.08 -42.91
CA ILE A 305 -10.91 84.86 -42.61
C ILE A 305 -9.52 85.28 -42.11
N THR A 306 -9.17 84.91 -40.87
CA THR A 306 -7.85 85.18 -40.29
C THR A 306 -7.09 83.88 -40.12
N VAL A 307 -6.01 83.68 -40.87
CA VAL A 307 -5.16 82.49 -40.69
C VAL A 307 -4.19 82.71 -39.53
N THR A 308 -4.30 81.89 -38.50
CA THR A 308 -3.49 81.97 -37.28
C THR A 308 -2.25 81.08 -37.35
N ASP A 309 -2.31 79.95 -38.07
CA ASP A 309 -1.15 79.11 -38.39
C ASP A 309 -1.34 78.43 -39.75
N ALA A 310 -0.58 78.87 -40.75
CA ALA A 310 -0.67 78.33 -42.10
C ALA A 310 -0.07 76.91 -42.26
N THR A 311 0.80 76.49 -41.33
CA THR A 311 1.48 75.18 -41.42
C THR A 311 0.60 74.05 -40.92
N THR A 312 -0.16 74.30 -39.86
CA THR A 312 -1.14 73.35 -39.29
C THR A 312 -2.55 73.55 -39.86
N GLY A 313 -2.79 74.67 -40.55
CA GLY A 313 -4.09 74.99 -41.14
C GLY A 313 -5.09 75.47 -40.08
N ALA A 314 -4.65 76.36 -39.19
CA ALA A 314 -5.49 77.01 -38.21
C ALA A 314 -5.94 78.39 -38.71
N LEU A 315 -7.25 78.65 -38.60
CA LEU A 315 -7.86 79.92 -39.00
C LEU A 315 -9.09 80.25 -38.16
N THR A 316 -9.52 81.50 -38.22
CA THR A 316 -10.74 82.00 -37.60
C THR A 316 -11.60 82.69 -38.64
N ILE A 317 -12.84 82.25 -38.79
CA ILE A 317 -13.89 82.90 -39.58
C ILE A 317 -14.66 83.84 -38.64
N THR A 318 -14.88 85.07 -39.08
CA THR A 318 -15.72 86.04 -38.36
C THR A 318 -16.78 86.59 -39.29
N LEU A 319 -18.02 86.68 -38.80
CA LEU A 319 -19.13 87.39 -39.45
C LEU A 319 -19.82 88.27 -38.41
N LYS A 320 -19.94 89.56 -38.71
CA LYS A 320 -20.50 90.55 -37.79
C LYS A 320 -22.00 90.36 -37.55
N PRO A 321 -22.50 90.85 -36.40
CA PRO A 321 -23.89 90.68 -35.99
C PRO A 321 -24.89 91.30 -36.97
N ALA A 322 -24.50 92.40 -37.63
CA ALA A 322 -25.31 93.04 -38.68
C ALA A 322 -25.63 92.12 -39.88
N GLU A 323 -24.77 91.14 -40.16
CA GLU A 323 -25.01 90.18 -41.25
C GLU A 323 -25.64 88.88 -40.73
N THR A 324 -25.29 88.44 -39.51
CA THR A 324 -25.88 87.22 -38.93
C THR A 324 -27.34 87.40 -38.52
N ASP A 325 -27.79 88.62 -38.17
CA ASP A 325 -29.20 88.94 -37.90
C ASP A 325 -30.10 88.68 -39.12
N ASP A 326 -29.57 88.95 -40.32
CA ASP A 326 -30.30 88.81 -41.57
C ASP A 326 -30.32 87.36 -42.10
N LEU A 327 -29.59 86.43 -41.48
CA LEU A 327 -29.57 85.02 -41.93
C LEU A 327 -30.88 84.30 -41.60
N ALA A 328 -31.38 83.53 -42.55
CA ALA A 328 -32.51 82.63 -42.28
C ALA A 328 -32.08 81.48 -41.36
N VAL A 329 -32.96 81.12 -40.41
CA VAL A 329 -32.72 80.00 -39.49
C VAL A 329 -32.85 78.69 -40.26
N GLY A 330 -31.86 77.81 -40.13
CA GLY A 330 -31.81 76.57 -40.89
C GLY A 330 -30.45 75.89 -40.82
N GLN A 331 -30.35 74.76 -41.52
CA GLN A 331 -29.09 74.05 -41.74
C GLN A 331 -28.66 74.22 -43.18
N TYR A 332 -27.41 74.62 -43.36
CA TYR A 332 -26.76 74.90 -44.62
C TYR A 332 -25.50 74.06 -44.73
N LYS A 333 -24.90 74.02 -45.92
CA LYS A 333 -23.65 73.32 -46.18
C LYS A 333 -22.54 74.34 -46.32
N TYR A 334 -21.43 74.12 -45.62
CA TYR A 334 -20.24 74.93 -45.82
C TYR A 334 -19.08 74.12 -46.39
N ASP A 335 -18.20 74.81 -47.07
CA ASP A 335 -16.85 74.33 -47.35
C ASP A 335 -15.80 75.42 -47.16
N ILE A 336 -14.56 74.98 -47.04
CA ILE A 336 -13.40 75.84 -47.15
C ILE A 336 -12.56 75.34 -48.31
N GLN A 337 -12.31 76.23 -49.28
CA GLN A 337 -11.46 75.93 -50.42
C GLN A 337 -10.29 76.90 -50.47
N GLN A 338 -9.14 76.41 -50.91
CA GLN A 338 -8.01 77.26 -51.26
C GLN A 338 -7.73 77.21 -52.76
N LEU A 339 -7.24 78.32 -53.30
CA LEU A 339 -6.51 78.36 -54.57
C LEU A 339 -5.03 78.45 -54.25
N THR A 340 -4.25 77.43 -54.62
CA THR A 340 -2.80 77.46 -54.44
C THR A 340 -2.14 78.42 -55.43
N SER A 341 -0.92 78.88 -55.12
CA SER A 341 -0.09 79.70 -56.03
C SER A 341 0.21 79.01 -57.36
N GLY A 342 0.06 77.67 -57.43
CA GLY A 342 0.13 76.87 -58.66
C GLY A 342 -1.16 76.84 -59.48
N GLY A 343 -2.22 77.55 -59.07
CA GLY A 343 -3.49 77.63 -59.79
C GLY A 343 -4.45 76.46 -59.52
N VAL A 344 -4.15 75.60 -58.55
CA VAL A 344 -5.01 74.44 -58.20
C VAL A 344 -6.00 74.83 -57.11
N VAL A 345 -7.29 74.58 -57.33
CA VAL A 345 -8.34 74.69 -56.31
C VAL A 345 -8.48 73.38 -55.56
N THR A 346 -8.53 73.42 -54.23
CA THR A 346 -8.71 72.24 -53.37
C THR A 346 -9.68 72.54 -52.24
N THR A 347 -10.63 71.63 -51.98
CA THR A 347 -11.47 71.65 -50.78
C THR A 347 -10.67 71.11 -49.60
N LEU A 348 -10.49 71.95 -48.58
CA LEU A 348 -9.78 71.63 -47.34
C LEU A 348 -10.69 70.94 -46.34
N THR A 349 -11.94 71.39 -46.27
CA THR A 349 -12.95 70.81 -45.39
C THR A 349 -14.35 71.17 -45.86
N SER A 350 -15.34 70.42 -45.40
CA SER A 350 -16.75 70.68 -45.62
C SER A 350 -17.57 70.18 -44.44
N GLY A 351 -18.67 70.84 -44.11
CA GLY A 351 -19.52 70.45 -42.99
C GLY A 351 -20.88 71.15 -43.01
N ILE A 352 -21.54 71.14 -41.85
CA ILE A 352 -22.85 71.77 -41.65
C ILE A 352 -22.66 73.15 -41.05
N PHE A 353 -23.36 74.15 -41.60
CA PHE A 353 -23.48 75.49 -41.03
C PHE A 353 -24.91 75.66 -40.52
N GLU A 354 -25.06 75.77 -39.20
CA GLU A 354 -26.36 75.88 -38.55
C GLU A 354 -26.61 77.33 -38.11
N VAL A 355 -27.73 77.91 -38.55
CA VAL A 355 -28.18 79.22 -38.08
C VAL A 355 -29.27 79.02 -37.03
N VAL A 356 -29.04 79.51 -35.82
CA VAL A 356 -29.96 79.39 -34.69
C VAL A 356 -30.60 80.74 -34.40
N ALA A 357 -31.90 80.72 -34.08
CA ALA A 357 -32.63 81.91 -33.68
C ALA A 357 -32.11 82.46 -32.34
N ASP A 358 -31.90 83.76 -32.32
CA ASP A 358 -31.74 84.55 -31.12
C ASP A 358 -33.05 84.65 -30.33
N ILE A 359 -32.96 84.59 -29.00
CA ILE A 359 -34.10 84.84 -28.12
C ILE A 359 -34.28 86.36 -27.93
N THR A 360 -33.19 87.11 -27.91
CA THR A 360 -33.17 88.57 -27.77
C THR A 360 -32.67 89.21 -29.07
N LYS A 361 -33.52 89.99 -29.73
CA LYS A 361 -33.28 90.62 -31.05
C LYS A 361 -32.44 91.89 -31.02
N ALA A 362 -31.38 91.90 -30.23
CA ALA A 362 -30.47 93.02 -30.13
C ALA A 362 -29.27 92.81 -31.06
N VAL A 363 -28.88 93.86 -31.80
CA VAL A 363 -27.70 93.87 -32.67
C VAL A 363 -26.84 95.07 -32.24
N ALA A 364 -25.53 94.85 -32.05
CA ALA A 364 -24.56 95.86 -31.63
C ALA A 364 -23.61 96.27 -32.75
#